data_AF-A0A7C5XQ14-F1
#
_entry.id   AF-A0A7C5XQ14-F1
#
_cell.length_a   1.000
_cell.length_b   1.000
_cell.length_c   1.000
_cell.angle_alpha   90.00
_cell.angle_beta   90.00
_cell.angle_gamma   90.00
#
_symmetry.space_group_name_H-M   'P 1'
#
loop_
_entity.id
_entity.type
_entity.pdbx_description
1 polymer ?
#
loop_
_entity_poly.entity_id
_entity_poly.type
_entity_poly.pdbx_seq_one_letter_code
_entity_poly.pdbx_strand_id
1 'polypeptide(L)' 'MSIQEEVREFFRGLYYEIVEDEKAQVILLDGEPIASACIEHGSHDVFDLSCPHVRDLLKKIGYF' A
#
# COMPACT_ATOMS: atom_id res chain seq x y z
N MET A 1 17.94 32.87 1.95
CA MET A 1 17.03 32.39 3.01
C MET A 1 15.71 32.06 2.33
N SER A 2 15.40 30.79 2.17
CA SER A 2 14.13 30.34 1.60
C SER A 2 13.04 30.44 2.67
N ILE A 3 11.95 31.13 2.34
CA ILE A 3 10.74 31.19 3.17
C ILE A 3 10.17 29.77 3.20
N GLN A 4 10.43 29.01 4.26
CA GLN A 4 9.64 27.82 4.55
C GLN A 4 8.35 28.35 5.17
N GLU A 5 7.25 28.28 4.43
CA GLU A 5 5.92 28.59 4.96
C GLU A 5 5.64 27.71 6.19
N GLU A 6 5.03 28.30 7.23
CA GLU A 6 4.66 27.59 8.45
C GLU A 6 3.57 26.56 8.13
N VAL A 7 3.96 25.29 7.97
CA VAL A 7 3.03 24.18 7.75
C VAL A 7 2.18 23.99 9.01
N ARG A 8 0.87 24.23 8.91
CA ARG A 8 -0.10 23.90 9.96
C ARG A 8 -0.92 22.69 9.55
N GLU A 9 -0.59 21.54 10.13
CA GLU A 9 -1.39 20.31 10.06
C GLU A 9 -2.41 20.33 11.19
N PHE A 10 -3.70 20.42 10.86
CA PHE A 10 -4.77 20.58 11.86
C PHE A 10 -5.42 19.24 12.27
N PHE A 11 -5.32 18.22 11.42
CA PHE A 11 -5.71 16.84 11.73
C PHE A 11 -5.04 15.87 10.76
N ARG A 12 -4.55 14.73 11.27
CA ARG A 12 -3.99 13.63 10.47
C ARG A 12 -4.51 12.30 11.00
N GLY A 13 -5.62 11.84 10.44
CA GLY A 13 -6.13 10.49 10.67
C GLY A 13 -5.73 9.60 9.50
N LEU A 14 -4.57 8.94 9.58
CA LEU A 14 -4.21 7.90 8.62
C LEU A 14 -4.60 6.56 9.24
N TYR A 15 -5.75 6.03 8.84
CA TYR A 15 -6.03 4.62 9.05
C TYR A 15 -5.30 3.85 7.95
N TYR A 16 -4.31 3.07 8.35
CA TYR A 16 -3.68 2.12 7.45
C TYR A 16 -4.02 0.70 7.89
N GLU A 17 -4.20 -0.15 6.91
CA GLU A 17 -4.42 -1.59 7.10
C GLU A 17 -3.27 -2.33 6.47
N ILE A 18 -2.81 -3.38 7.14
CA ILE A 18 -1.86 -4.33 6.57
C ILE A 18 -2.65 -5.61 6.36
N VAL A 19 -2.82 -6.01 5.12
CA VAL A 19 -3.45 -7.27 4.75
C VAL A 19 -2.40 -8.20 4.20
N GLU A 20 -2.32 -9.41 4.75
CA GLU A 20 -1.32 -10.41 4.35
C GLU A 20 -1.92 -11.80 4.24
N ASP A 21 -1.30 -12.60 3.37
CA ASP A 21 -1.45 -14.05 3.35
C ASP A 21 -0.06 -14.72 3.38
N GLU A 22 0.00 -16.02 3.14
CA GLU A 22 1.27 -16.77 3.17
C GLU A 22 2.31 -16.33 2.12
N LYS A 23 1.91 -15.55 1.10
CA LYS A 23 2.76 -15.23 -0.07
C LYS A 23 2.94 -13.73 -0.32
N ALA A 24 2.03 -12.88 0.14
CA ALA A 24 2.07 -11.45 -0.11
C ALA A 24 1.50 -10.62 1.04
N GLN A 25 1.85 -9.34 1.04
CA GLN A 25 1.34 -8.31 1.94
C GLN A 25 1.01 -7.05 1.12
N VAL A 26 -0.10 -6.39 1.45
CA VAL A 26 -0.52 -5.10 0.88
C VAL A 26 -0.84 -4.14 2.02
N ILE A 27 -0.36 -2.91 1.91
CA ILE A 27 -0.72 -1.81 2.81
C ILE A 27 -1.82 -0.99 2.13
N LEU A 28 -2.95 -0.84 2.81
CA LEU A 28 -4.03 0.03 2.41
C LEU A 28 -3.96 1.33 3.21
N LEU A 29 -4.25 2.45 2.57
CA LEU A 29 -4.46 3.74 3.19
C LEU A 29 -5.83 4.24 2.78
N ASP A 30 -6.73 4.41 3.76
CA ASP A 30 -8.14 4.75 3.49
C ASP A 30 -8.81 3.77 2.50
N GLY A 31 -8.49 2.47 2.66
CA GLY A 31 -8.95 1.40 1.79
C GLY A 31 -8.16 1.24 0.49
N GLU A 32 -7.35 2.22 0.07
CA GLU A 32 -6.61 2.21 -1.20
C GLU A 32 -5.21 1.57 -1.04
N PRO A 33 -4.81 0.61 -1.91
CA PRO A 33 -3.51 -0.01 -1.85
C PRO A 33 -2.40 0.96 -2.24
N ILE A 34 -1.47 1.19 -1.31
CA ILE A 34 -0.36 2.13 -1.48
C ILE A 34 1.02 1.47 -1.52
N ALA A 35 1.13 0.23 -1.03
CA ALA A 35 2.38 -0.52 -1.04
C ALA A 35 2.10 -2.02 -1.05
N SER A 36 3.05 -2.79 -1.60
CA SER A 36 2.98 -4.24 -1.59
C SER A 36 4.34 -4.88 -1.41
N ALA A 37 4.32 -6.12 -0.94
CA ALA A 37 5.46 -7.01 -0.98
C ALA A 37 5.01 -8.45 -1.23
N CYS A 38 5.87 -9.25 -1.85
CA CYS A 38 5.68 -10.70 -1.94
C CYS A 38 6.94 -11.48 -1.61
N ILE A 39 6.77 -12.78 -1.38
CA ILE A 39 7.86 -13.69 -1.00
C ILE A 39 8.97 -13.81 -2.05
N GLU A 40 8.70 -13.53 -3.33
CA GLU A 40 9.67 -13.66 -4.43
C GLU A 40 10.40 -12.34 -4.74
N HIS A 41 9.67 -11.23 -4.81
CA HIS A 41 10.20 -9.95 -5.27
C HIS A 41 10.54 -8.99 -4.12
N GLY A 42 10.17 -9.31 -2.87
CA GLY A 42 10.23 -8.36 -1.77
C GLY A 42 9.24 -7.22 -1.98
N SER A 43 9.60 -6.00 -1.57
CA SER A 43 8.79 -4.81 -1.81
C SER A 43 8.83 -4.37 -3.27
N HIS A 44 7.67 -4.18 -3.88
CA HIS A 44 7.52 -3.73 -5.27
C HIS A 44 6.21 -2.97 -5.48
N ASP A 45 6.02 -2.46 -6.69
CA ASP A 45 4.82 -1.71 -7.09
C ASP A 45 3.55 -2.55 -6.91
N VAL A 46 2.53 -1.98 -6.28
CA VAL A 46 1.29 -2.69 -5.93
C VAL A 46 0.42 -3.02 -7.14
N PHE A 47 0.56 -2.28 -8.23
CA PHE A 47 -0.16 -2.52 -9.48
C PHE A 47 0.72 -3.19 -10.54
N ASP A 48 1.87 -3.76 -10.13
CA ASP A 48 2.63 -4.66 -10.98
C ASP A 48 1.86 -5.98 -11.20
N LEU A 49 1.05 -6.00 -12.25
CA LEU A 49 0.25 -7.17 -12.66
C LEU A 49 1.11 -8.39 -13.06
N SER A 50 2.44 -8.22 -13.18
CA SER A 50 3.35 -9.33 -13.43
C SER A 50 3.59 -10.18 -12.17
N CYS A 51 3.35 -9.66 -10.97
CA CYS A 51 3.44 -10.43 -9.75
C CYS A 51 2.12 -11.19 -9.48
N PRO A 52 2.11 -12.53 -9.58
CA PRO A 52 0.90 -13.31 -9.33
C PRO A 52 0.46 -13.24 -7.85
N HIS A 53 1.41 -13.16 -6.90
CA HIS A 53 1.11 -13.19 -5.47
C HIS A 53 0.35 -11.96 -5.00
N VAL A 54 0.84 -10.76 -5.33
CA VAL A 54 0.15 -9.49 -5.00
C VAL A 54 -1.17 -9.39 -5.74
N ARG A 55 -1.22 -9.76 -7.03
CA ARG A 55 -2.46 -9.76 -7.81
C ARG A 55 -3.53 -10.66 -7.20
N ASP A 56 -3.16 -11.86 -6.78
CA ASP A 56 -4.12 -12.81 -6.20
C ASP A 56 -4.59 -12.34 -4.81
N LEU A 57 -3.73 -11.67 -4.03
CA LEU A 57 -4.11 -11.04 -2.76
C LEU A 57 -5.07 -9.86 -2.99
N LEU A 58 -4.77 -8.97 -3.94
CA LEU A 58 -5.65 -7.85 -4.32
C LEU A 58 -7.06 -8.33 -4.70
N LYS A 59 -7.18 -9.42 -5.47
CA LYS A 59 -8.47 -10.04 -5.79
C LYS A 59 -9.26 -10.49 -4.56
N LYS A 60 -8.59 -11.03 -3.53
CA LYS A 60 -9.26 -11.47 -2.29
C LYS A 60 -9.85 -10.30 -1.51
N ILE A 61 -9.26 -9.12 -1.62
CA ILE A 61 -9.73 -7.90 -0.94
C ILE A 61 -10.59 -7.00 -1.84
N GLY A 62 -11.05 -7.49 -2.99
CA GLY A 62 -12.03 -6.80 -3.83
C GLY A 62 -11.44 -5.85 -4.88
N TYR A 63 -10.14 -5.97 -5.18
CA TYR A 63 -9.49 -5.27 -6.28
C TYR A 63 -9.41 -6.17 -7.53
N PHE A 64 -9.85 -5.64 -8.69
CA PHE A 64 -9.99 -6.29 -10.01
C PHE A 64 -11.16 -7.28 -10.18
#